data_AF-A0A0G4LJY7-F1
#
_entry.id   AF-A0A0G4LJY7-F1
#
_cell.length_a   1.000
_cell.length_b   1.000
_cell.length_c   1.000
_cell.angle_alpha   90.00
_cell.angle_beta   90.00
_cell.angle_gamma   90.00
#
_symmetry.space_group_name_H-M   'P 1'
#
loop_
_entity.id
_entity.type
_entity.pdbx_description
1 polymer ?
#
loop_
_entity_poly.entity_id
_entity_poly.type
_entity_poly.pdbx_seq_one_letter_code
_entity_poly.pdbx_strand_id
1 'polypeptide(L)' 'MASYLSCMKKVSGVNDTACRDLAKSYLTCRMDRNLMARDDFKNLGFGKDSHENKRKGGQQSQDGEGTKGELRW' A
#
# COMPACT_ATOMS: atom_id res chain seq x y z
N MET A 1 -14.78 -2.20 -7.63
CA MET A 1 -13.37 -1.81 -7.37
C MET A 1 -13.10 -0.32 -7.44
N ALA A 2 -13.79 0.47 -8.28
CA ALA A 2 -13.56 1.92 -8.37
C ALA A 2 -13.93 2.70 -7.09
N SER A 3 -14.85 2.17 -6.28
CA SER A 3 -15.34 2.83 -5.06
C SER A 3 -14.24 3.18 -4.06
N TYR A 4 -13.21 2.33 -3.91
CA TYR A 4 -12.05 2.63 -3.06
C TYR A 4 -11.27 3.84 -3.59
N LEU A 5 -10.97 3.87 -4.89
CA LEU A 5 -10.25 4.98 -5.51
C LEU A 5 -11.04 6.28 -5.45
N SER A 6 -12.37 6.21 -5.61
CA SER A 6 -13.25 7.37 -5.41
C SER A 6 -13.28 7.83 -3.95
N CYS A 7 -13.27 6.90 -3.00
CA CYS A 7 -13.21 7.20 -1.56
C CYS A 7 -11.91 7.93 -1.22
N MET A 8 -10.76 7.37 -1.62
CA MET A 8 -9.43 7.96 -1.44
C MET A 8 -9.33 9.38 -2.00
N LYS A 9 -9.91 9.62 -3.18
CA LYS A 9 -9.96 10.96 -3.80
C LYS A 9 -10.80 11.95 -2.99
N LYS A 10 -11.92 11.50 -2.42
CA LYS A 10 -12.81 12.35 -1.59
C LYS A 10 -12.16 12.77 -0.28
N VAL A 11 -11.45 11.85 0.36
CA VAL A 11 -10.78 12.09 1.65
C VAL A 11 -9.36 12.67 1.48
N SER A 12 -8.99 13.11 0.27
CA SER A 12 -7.66 13.65 -0.06
C SER A 12 -6.50 12.75 0.41
N GLY A 13 -6.67 11.43 0.33
CA GLY A 13 -5.65 10.46 0.76
C GLY A 13 -5.55 10.25 2.27
N VAL A 14 -6.46 10.80 3.07
CA VAL A 14 -6.57 10.49 4.51
C VAL A 14 -7.07 9.06 4.68
N ASN A 15 -6.47 8.31 5.61
CA ASN A 15 -6.80 6.92 5.86
C ASN A 15 -8.05 6.81 6.75
N ASP A 16 -9.17 7.27 6.19
CA ASP A 16 -10.48 7.27 6.83
C ASP A 16 -11.00 5.83 7.03
N THR A 17 -11.67 5.58 8.15
CA THR A 17 -12.28 4.28 8.45
C THR A 17 -13.30 3.89 7.39
N ALA A 18 -14.01 4.86 6.80
CA ALA A 18 -14.95 4.63 5.71
C ALA A 18 -14.28 4.06 4.45
N CYS A 19 -13.01 4.40 4.19
CA CYS A 19 -12.26 3.88 3.05
C CYS A 19 -11.51 2.58 3.37
N ARG A 20 -11.28 2.23 4.65
CA ARG A 20 -10.55 1.01 5.04
C ARG A 20 -11.28 -0.27 4.63
N ASP A 21 -12.61 -0.34 4.79
CA ASP A 21 -13.36 -1.52 4.35
C ASP A 21 -13.31 -1.72 2.83
N LEU A 22 -13.40 -0.60 2.08
CA LEU A 22 -13.24 -0.61 0.64
C LEU A 22 -11.81 -1.03 0.24
N ALA A 23 -10.80 -0.59 0.98
CA ALA A 23 -9.40 -0.93 0.74
C ALA A 23 -9.15 -2.44 0.91
N LYS A 24 -9.74 -3.09 1.92
CA LYS A 24 -9.62 -4.55 2.11
C LYS A 24 -10.12 -5.30 0.88
N SER A 25 -11.33 -5.00 0.41
CA SER A 25 -11.91 -5.65 -0.79
C SER A 25 -11.08 -5.40 -2.05
N TYR A 26 -10.49 -4.21 -2.17
CA TYR A 26 -9.67 -3.82 -3.30
C TYR A 26 -8.35 -4.59 -3.33
N LEU A 27 -7.67 -4.68 -2.19
CA LEU A 27 -6.42 -5.43 -2.03
C LEU A 27 -6.62 -6.92 -2.26
N THR A 28 -7.70 -7.53 -1.72
CA THR A 28 -8.03 -8.94 -1.99
C THR A 28 -8.08 -9.22 -3.48
N CYS A 29 -8.79 -8.40 -4.25
CA CYS A 29 -8.91 -8.60 -5.69
C CYS A 29 -7.59 -8.45 -6.43
N ARG A 30 -6.72 -7.51 -6.02
CA ARG A 30 -5.40 -7.38 -6.65
C ARG A 30 -4.54 -8.62 -6.40
N MET A 31 -4.62 -9.18 -5.18
CA MET A 31 -3.95 -10.43 -4.84
C MET A 31 -4.51 -11.62 -5.63
N ASP A 32 -5.83 -11.73 -5.75
CA ASP A 32 -6.49 -12.84 -6.47
C ASP A 32 -6.29 -12.81 -7.98
N ARG A 33 -6.06 -11.62 -8.54
CA ARG A 33 -5.74 -11.46 -9.96
C ARG A 33 -4.24 -11.47 -10.24
N ASN A 34 -3.41 -11.80 -9.25
CA ASN A 34 -1.94 -11.78 -9.37
C ASN A 34 -1.38 -10.41 -9.80
N LEU A 35 -2.10 -9.32 -9.50
CA LEU A 35 -1.64 -7.94 -9.71
C LEU A 35 -0.84 -7.39 -8.53
N MET A 36 -0.73 -8.17 -7.46
CA MET A 36 0.04 -7.87 -6.25
C MET A 36 0.43 -9.18 -5.57
N ALA A 37 1.59 -9.21 -4.90
CA ALA A 37 1.98 -10.32 -4.05
C ALA A 37 0.94 -10.53 -2.93
N ARG A 38 0.66 -11.79 -2.60
CA ARG A 38 -0.21 -12.13 -1.47
C ARG A 38 0.50 -11.81 -0.16
N ASP A 39 -0.16 -11.05 0.69
CA ASP A 39 0.33 -10.68 2.02
C ASP A 39 -0.84 -10.62 3.01
N ASP A 40 -0.53 -10.73 4.29
CA ASP A 40 -1.51 -10.65 5.36
C ASP A 40 -1.96 -9.20 5.57
N PHE A 41 -3.28 -9.02 5.77
CA PHE A 41 -3.87 -7.72 6.04
C PHE A 41 -3.26 -7.00 7.26
N LYS A 42 -2.72 -7.74 8.22
CA LYS A 42 -2.02 -7.17 9.39
C LYS A 42 -0.77 -6.40 8.98
N ASN A 43 -0.03 -6.91 8.01
CA ASN A 43 1.19 -6.28 7.47
C ASN A 43 0.87 -5.08 6.58
N LEU A 44 -0.32 -5.10 5.97
CA LEU A 44 -0.85 -4.01 5.14
C LEU A 44 -1.53 -2.88 5.95
N GLY A 45 -1.34 -2.87 7.27
CA GLY A 45 -1.88 -1.82 8.14
C GLY A 45 -3.37 -2.00 8.53
N PHE A 46 -3.94 -3.19 8.35
CA PHE A 46 -5.27 -3.58 8.84
C PHE A 46 -5.21 -4.41 10.14
N GLY A 47 -4.10 -4.34 10.88
CA GLY A 47 -3.99 -4.92 12.22
C GLY A 47 -5.03 -4.34 13.18
N LYS A 48 -5.38 -5.13 14.22
CA LYS A 48 -6.28 -4.71 15.31
C LYS A 48 -5.58 -3.68 16.19
N ASP A 49 -5.48 -2.45 15.71
CA ASP A 49 -5.32 -1.27 16.54
C ASP A 49 -5.79 -0.06 15.72
N SER A 50 -7.09 0.19 15.82
CA SER A 50 -7.70 1.42 15.35
C SER A 50 -7.67 2.42 16.51
N HIS A 51 -6.50 2.94 16.87
CA HIS A 51 -6.33 4.28 17.46
C HIS A 51 -4.83 4.60 17.59
N GLU A 52 -4.47 5.85 17.33
CA GLU A 52 -3.15 6.43 17.64
C GLU A 52 -1.96 6.06 16.72
N ASN A 53 -1.83 6.88 15.66
CA ASN A 53 -0.56 7.52 15.29
C ASN A 53 0.68 6.64 15.01
N LYS A 54 0.96 6.39 13.71
CA LYS A 54 2.24 6.85 13.14
C LYS A 54 2.26 6.82 11.62
N ARG A 55 2.55 8.00 11.06
CA ARG A 55 3.04 8.20 9.70
C ARG A 55 4.22 7.27 9.42
N LYS A 56 4.02 6.21 8.63
CA LYS A 56 5.08 5.53 7.88
C LYS A 56 4.49 5.00 6.57
N GLY A 57 4.15 5.92 5.68
CA GLY A 57 3.87 5.63 4.28
C GLY A 57 5.04 6.13 3.42
N GLY A 58 6.11 5.35 3.38
CA GLY A 58 7.31 5.60 2.56
C GLY A 58 8.58 5.02 3.20
N GLN A 59 9.37 4.30 2.39
CA GLN A 59 10.64 3.61 2.65
C GLN A 59 10.50 2.16 3.16
N GLN A 60 11.01 1.12 2.48
CA GLN A 60 12.19 1.02 1.61
C GLN A 60 12.03 -0.16 0.62
N SER A 61 12.42 0.03 -0.63
CA SER A 61 13.15 -1.01 -1.37
C SER A 61 14.53 -0.45 -1.64
N GLN A 62 15.52 -1.30 -1.38
CA GLN A 62 16.93 -0.99 -1.24
C GLN A 62 17.52 -0.43 -2.53
N ASP A 63 18.20 0.71 -2.41
CA ASP A 63 19.25 1.11 -3.33
C ASP A 63 20.33 0.01 -3.29
N GLY A 64 20.33 -0.85 -4.30
CA GLY A 64 21.45 -1.71 -4.62
C GLY A 64 22.65 -0.84 -4.97
N GLU A 65 23.76 -1.09 -4.27
CA GLU A 65 25.08 -0.54 -4.44
C GLU A 65 25.46 -0.31 -5.92
N GLY A 66 25.41 0.94 -6.35
CA GLY A 66 25.95 1.36 -7.64
C GLY A 66 27.47 1.36 -7.58
N THR A 67 28.10 0.32 -8.14
CA THR A 67 29.50 0.39 -8.53
C THR A 67 29.65 1.47 -9.60
N LYS A 68 30.22 2.59 -9.16
CA LYS A 68 30.65 3.72 -9.98
C LYS A 68 31.63 3.24 -11.06
N GLY A 69 31.20 3.30 -12.30
CA GLY A 69 32.05 3.45 -13.48
C GLY A 69 32.50 2.16 -14.16
N GLU A 70 31.83 1.80 -15.26
CA GLU A 70 32.48 1.60 -16.57
C GLU A 70 31.36 1.49 -17.62
N LEU A 71 31.28 2.48 -18.53
CA LEU A 71 30.50 2.32 -19.75
C LEU A 71 31.26 1.34 -20.64
N ARG A 72 30.70 0.15 -20.86
CA ARG A 72 31.28 -0.85 -21.75
C ARG A 72 30.20 -1.34 -22.73
N TRP A 73 30.25 -0.72 -23.91
CA TRP A 73 29.68 -1.03 -25.24
C TRP A 73 28.28 -1.64 -25.31
#